data_AF-A0A355DM40-F1
#
_entry.id   AF-A0A355DM40-F1
#
_cell.length_a   1.000
_cell.length_b   1.000
_cell.length_c   1.000
_cell.angle_alpha   90.00
_cell.angle_beta   90.00
_cell.angle_gamma   90.00
#
_symmetry.space_group_name_H-M   'P 1'
#
loop_
_entity.id
_entity.type
_entity.pdbx_description
1 polymer ?
#
loop_
_entity_poly.entity_id
_entity_poly.type
_entity_poly.pdbx_seq_one_letter_code
_entity_poly.pdbx_strand_id
1 'polypeptide(L)'
;MSTTSSTPFSPEEIAAEGLKPEEYEEIIQRLGRHPNKAELGMFGVMWSEHCCYKNSRPLLKQFPTTGDRILVGPGENAGVVDLGNGLQLAFKIESHNHPSAVEPFQGAATGVGGILRDIFTMGARPIAVLNSLRFGSLDDARTRRLFSGVVEGISHYGNCVGVPTVGG
;
A
#
# COMPACT_ATOMS: atom_id res chain seq x y z
N MET A 1 26.71 -31.24 -24.73
CA MET A 1 26.68 -29.93 -25.42
C MET A 1 25.88 -29.00 -24.54
N SER A 2 26.56 -28.06 -23.86
CA SER A 2 25.92 -27.11 -22.95
C SER A 2 25.15 -26.11 -23.79
N THR A 3 23.82 -26.18 -23.79
CA THR A 3 22.99 -25.11 -24.36
C THR A 3 23.23 -23.87 -23.51
N THR A 4 24.04 -22.95 -24.00
CA THR A 4 24.09 -21.57 -23.52
C THR A 4 22.69 -21.00 -23.68
N SER A 5 21.88 -21.12 -22.63
CA SER A 5 20.59 -20.43 -22.51
C SER A 5 20.90 -18.95 -22.64
N SER A 6 20.64 -18.38 -23.82
CA SER A 6 20.69 -16.93 -24.00
C SER A 6 19.69 -16.33 -23.04
N THR A 7 20.15 -15.47 -22.12
CA THR A 7 19.25 -14.73 -21.24
C THR A 7 18.18 -14.04 -22.08
N PRO A 8 16.88 -14.30 -21.86
CA PRO A 8 15.82 -13.83 -22.74
C PRO A 8 15.53 -12.33 -22.61
N PHE A 9 16.14 -11.65 -21.63
CA PHE A 9 16.00 -10.23 -21.41
C PHE A 9 17.37 -9.56 -21.31
N SER A 10 17.48 -8.34 -21.86
CA SER A 10 18.66 -7.51 -21.67
C SER A 10 18.69 -6.90 -20.26
N PRO A 11 19.85 -6.43 -19.78
CA PRO A 11 19.95 -5.70 -18.52
C PRO A 11 19.01 -4.49 -18.45
N GLU A 12 18.81 -3.79 -19.57
CA GLU A 12 17.90 -2.64 -19.66
C GLU A 12 16.44 -3.04 -19.50
N GLU A 13 16.02 -4.18 -20.08
CA GLU A 13 14.67 -4.71 -19.93
C GLU A 13 14.38 -5.13 -18.49
N ILE A 14 15.36 -5.74 -17.81
CA ILE A 14 15.23 -6.11 -16.38
C ILE A 14 15.12 -4.85 -15.50
N ALA A 15 15.97 -3.85 -15.76
CA ALA A 15 15.97 -2.60 -15.01
C ALA A 15 14.68 -1.79 -15.23
N ALA A 16 14.06 -1.87 -16.42
CA ALA A 16 12.79 -1.21 -16.73
C ALA A 16 11.63 -1.74 -15.87
N GLU A 17 11.70 -3.00 -15.42
CA GLU A 17 10.73 -3.59 -14.47
C GLU A 17 11.05 -3.25 -13.00
N GLY A 18 12.08 -2.43 -12.75
CA GLY A 18 12.47 -2.02 -11.39
C GLY A 18 13.22 -3.11 -10.60
N LEU A 19 13.71 -4.14 -11.27
CA LEU A 19 14.46 -5.24 -10.66
C LEU A 19 15.97 -4.99 -10.73
N LYS A 20 16.66 -5.30 -9.63
CA LYS A 20 18.13 -5.34 -9.62
C LYS A 20 18.65 -6.61 -10.27
N PRO A 21 19.90 -6.63 -10.78
CA PRO A 21 20.50 -7.83 -11.35
C PRO A 21 20.45 -9.03 -10.39
N GLU A 22 20.71 -8.82 -9.10
CA GLU A 22 20.70 -9.88 -8.09
C GLU A 22 19.29 -10.41 -7.83
N GLU A 23 18.26 -9.55 -7.95
CA GLU A 23 16.85 -9.95 -7.82
C GLU A 23 16.42 -10.83 -9.01
N TYR A 24 16.91 -10.53 -10.22
CA TYR A 24 16.65 -11.37 -11.40
C TYR A 24 17.31 -12.76 -11.30
N GLU A 25 18.54 -12.83 -10.79
CA GLU A 25 19.20 -14.11 -10.52
C GLU A 25 18.43 -14.95 -9.49
N GLU A 26 17.95 -14.33 -8.40
CA GLU A 26 17.10 -15.00 -7.40
C GLU A 26 15.78 -15.50 -8.02
N ILE A 27 15.17 -14.74 -8.93
CA ILE A 27 13.97 -15.17 -9.67
C ILE A 27 14.26 -16.45 -10.47
N ILE A 28 15.37 -16.49 -11.21
CA ILE A 28 15.77 -17.69 -11.96
C ILE A 28 15.97 -18.87 -11.02
N GLN A 29 16.65 -18.66 -9.89
CA GLN A 29 16.88 -19.71 -8.90
C GLN A 29 15.57 -20.27 -8.34
N ARG A 30 14.59 -19.40 -8.04
CA ARG A 30 13.27 -19.82 -7.52
C ARG A 30 12.42 -20.54 -8.55
N LEU A 31 12.47 -20.12 -9.81
CA LEU A 31 11.68 -20.72 -10.89
C LEU A 31 12.34 -21.96 -11.51
N GLY A 32 13.66 -22.12 -11.34
CA GLY A 32 14.47 -23.12 -12.05
C GLY A 32 14.59 -22.85 -13.56
N ARG A 33 14.18 -21.66 -14.02
CA ARG A 33 14.22 -21.21 -15.42
C ARG A 33 14.13 -19.68 -15.48
N HIS A 34 14.38 -19.10 -16.65
CA HIS A 34 14.07 -17.70 -16.87
C HIS A 34 12.54 -17.46 -16.81
N PRO A 35 12.09 -16.32 -16.22
CA PRO A 35 10.69 -15.93 -16.28
C PRO A 35 10.30 -15.60 -17.72
N ASN A 36 9.01 -15.72 -18.06
CA ASN A 36 8.47 -15.09 -19.25
C ASN A 36 8.17 -13.59 -18.98
N LYS A 37 7.78 -12.83 -20.01
CA LYS A 37 7.56 -11.38 -19.87
C LYS A 37 6.50 -11.01 -18.82
N ALA A 38 5.41 -11.79 -18.73
CA ALA A 38 4.35 -11.53 -17.75
C ALA A 38 4.82 -11.83 -16.32
N GLU A 39 5.57 -12.93 -16.14
CA GLU A 39 6.19 -13.27 -14.86
C GLU A 39 7.21 -12.22 -14.43
N LEU A 40 8.04 -11.72 -15.34
CA LEU A 40 9.02 -10.68 -15.06
C LEU A 40 8.36 -9.41 -14.52
N GLY A 41 7.33 -8.91 -15.21
CA GLY A 41 6.58 -7.74 -14.75
C GLY A 41 5.85 -7.99 -13.42
N MET A 42 5.34 -9.20 -13.20
CA MET A 42 4.74 -9.58 -11.92
C MET A 42 5.77 -9.53 -10.78
N PHE A 43 6.99 -10.04 -10.99
CA PHE A 43 8.07 -9.91 -10.01
C PHE A 43 8.46 -8.44 -9.79
N GLY A 44 8.55 -7.63 -10.85
CA GLY A 44 8.86 -6.19 -10.74
C GLY A 44 7.92 -5.45 -9.80
N VAL A 45 6.60 -5.68 -9.94
CA VAL A 45 5.61 -5.07 -9.04
C VAL A 45 5.65 -5.69 -7.65
N MET A 46 5.60 -7.02 -7.56
CA MET A 46 5.48 -7.73 -6.28
C MET A 46 6.71 -7.57 -5.39
N TRP A 47 7.91 -7.40 -5.96
CA TRP A 47 9.15 -7.19 -5.23
C TRP A 47 9.54 -5.71 -5.09
N SER A 48 8.67 -4.79 -5.48
CA SER A 48 8.85 -3.36 -5.20
C SER A 48 8.88 -3.08 -3.69
N GLU A 49 9.47 -1.95 -3.29
CA GLU A 49 9.46 -1.54 -1.86
C GLU A 49 8.03 -1.39 -1.32
N HIS A 50 7.11 -0.90 -2.18
CA HIS A 50 5.72 -0.69 -1.82
C HIS A 50 5.01 -1.99 -1.42
N CYS A 51 5.30 -3.11 -2.10
CA CYS A 51 4.68 -4.39 -1.82
C CYS A 51 5.46 -5.24 -0.79
N CYS A 52 6.79 -5.26 -0.88
CA CYS A 52 7.62 -6.17 -0.09
C CYS A 52 8.18 -5.57 1.21
N TYR A 53 8.17 -4.24 1.35
CA TYR A 53 8.77 -3.57 2.50
C TYR A 53 10.23 -4.00 2.72
N LYS A 54 11.03 -4.09 1.64
CA LYS A 54 12.37 -4.73 1.66
C LYS A 54 13.29 -4.09 2.71
N ASN A 55 13.24 -2.78 2.83
CA ASN A 55 14.08 -2.03 3.76
C ASN A 55 13.46 -1.91 5.16
N SER A 56 12.14 -1.78 5.23
CA SER A 56 11.42 -1.49 6.48
C SER A 56 11.05 -2.74 7.29
N ARG A 57 10.78 -3.87 6.63
CA ARG A 57 10.36 -5.12 7.28
C ARG A 57 11.32 -5.60 8.39
N PRO A 58 12.66 -5.57 8.25
CA PRO A 58 13.57 -5.97 9.33
C PRO A 58 13.45 -5.10 10.59
N LEU A 59 13.14 -3.81 10.42
CA LEU A 59 12.98 -2.87 11.53
C LEU A 59 11.60 -3.04 12.19
N LEU A 60 10.54 -3.14 11.39
CA LEU A 60 9.16 -3.27 11.88
C LEU A 60 8.93 -4.55 12.68
N LYS A 61 9.69 -5.62 12.40
CA LYS A 61 9.66 -6.87 13.18
C LYS A 61 10.07 -6.71 14.65
N GLN A 62 10.69 -5.60 15.01
CA GLN A 62 11.11 -5.32 16.39
C GLN A 62 9.97 -4.78 17.26
N PHE A 63 8.84 -4.39 16.67
CA PHE A 63 7.72 -3.87 17.43
C PHE A 63 6.99 -4.98 18.21
N PRO A 64 6.48 -4.67 19.43
CA PRO A 64 5.60 -5.59 20.14
C PRO A 64 4.29 -5.75 19.37
N THR A 65 3.87 -6.99 19.14
CA THR A 65 2.70 -7.34 18.34
C THR A 65 1.70 -8.22 19.09
N THR A 66 1.98 -8.55 20.34
CA THR A 66 1.14 -9.40 21.20
C THR A 66 0.58 -8.60 22.37
N GLY A 67 -0.60 -8.99 22.84
CA GLY A 67 -1.27 -8.38 23.99
C GLY A 67 -2.67 -8.95 24.17
N ASP A 68 -3.20 -8.88 25.40
CA ASP A 68 -4.42 -9.59 25.80
C ASP A 68 -5.67 -9.21 24.98
N ARG A 69 -5.68 -8.01 24.40
CA ARG A 69 -6.80 -7.50 23.60
C ARG A 69 -6.55 -7.53 22.10
N ILE A 70 -5.40 -8.05 21.65
CA ILE A 70 -5.09 -8.17 20.22
C ILE A 70 -5.74 -9.47 19.71
N LEU A 71 -6.75 -9.33 18.86
CA LEU A 71 -7.42 -10.46 18.21
C LEU A 71 -6.75 -10.82 16.88
N VAL A 72 -6.35 -9.79 16.13
CA VAL A 72 -5.61 -9.93 14.86
C VAL A 72 -4.46 -8.92 14.86
N GLY A 73 -3.22 -9.43 14.85
CA GLY A 73 -2.00 -8.63 14.72
C GLY A 73 -1.58 -8.40 13.26
N PRO A 74 -0.33 -7.95 13.02
CA PRO A 74 0.19 -7.78 11.66
C PRO A 74 0.20 -9.09 10.87
N GLY A 75 -0.27 -9.05 9.62
CA GLY A 75 -0.30 -10.21 8.71
C GLY A 75 -1.55 -10.22 7.82
N GLU A 76 -2.65 -9.68 8.33
CA GLU A 76 -3.91 -9.52 7.61
C GLU A 76 -4.11 -8.09 7.10
N ASN A 77 -5.21 -7.86 6.37
CA ASN A 77 -5.53 -6.55 5.79
C ASN A 77 -5.79 -5.45 6.83
N ALA A 78 -6.13 -5.77 8.09
CA ALA A 78 -6.21 -4.79 9.17
C ALA A 78 -5.97 -5.45 10.54
N GLY A 79 -5.59 -4.64 11.54
CA GLY A 79 -5.50 -5.10 12.93
C GLY A 79 -6.88 -5.09 13.58
N VAL A 80 -7.12 -6.03 14.50
CA VAL A 80 -8.39 -6.14 15.24
C VAL A 80 -8.12 -6.25 16.73
N VAL A 81 -8.84 -5.44 17.51
CA VAL A 81 -8.76 -5.45 18.98
C VAL A 81 -10.12 -5.69 19.64
N ASP A 82 -10.10 -6.33 20.81
CA ASP A 82 -11.27 -6.48 21.68
C ASP A 82 -11.49 -5.21 22.51
N LEU A 83 -12.68 -4.64 22.41
CA LEU A 83 -13.12 -3.49 23.22
C LEU A 83 -13.91 -3.92 24.47
N GLY A 84 -14.16 -5.22 24.64
CA GLY A 84 -15.01 -5.78 25.67
C GLY A 84 -16.50 -5.70 25.31
N ASN A 85 -17.35 -6.29 26.16
CA ASN A 85 -18.81 -6.34 25.97
C ASN A 85 -19.25 -6.91 24.60
N GLY A 86 -18.44 -7.81 24.02
CA GLY A 86 -18.70 -8.39 22.70
C GLY A 86 -18.44 -7.45 21.52
N LEU A 87 -17.78 -6.31 21.73
CA LEU A 87 -17.41 -5.36 20.69
C LEU A 87 -15.96 -5.52 20.27
N GLN A 88 -15.72 -5.47 18.96
CA GLN A 88 -14.41 -5.61 18.34
C GLN A 88 -14.19 -4.45 17.37
N LEU A 89 -12.96 -3.96 17.27
CA LEU A 89 -12.60 -2.84 16.39
C LEU A 89 -11.51 -3.25 15.41
N ALA A 90 -11.84 -3.21 14.12
CA ALA A 90 -10.86 -3.31 13.04
C ALA A 90 -10.36 -1.90 12.66
N PHE A 91 -9.04 -1.74 12.52
CA PHE A 91 -8.44 -0.49 12.08
C PHE A 91 -7.13 -0.71 11.33
N LYS A 92 -6.84 0.20 10.40
CA LYS A 92 -5.58 0.29 9.66
C LYS A 92 -5.37 1.74 9.26
N ILE A 93 -4.14 2.07 8.89
CA ILE A 93 -3.78 3.32 8.24
C ILE A 93 -3.03 3.01 6.95
N GLU A 94 -3.32 3.78 5.90
CA GLU A 94 -2.65 3.71 4.60
C GLU A 94 -2.19 5.11 4.16
N SER A 95 -1.33 5.15 3.14
CA SER A 95 -0.87 6.39 2.53
C SER A 95 -1.05 6.34 1.02
N HIS A 96 -1.40 7.48 0.42
CA HIS A 96 -1.60 7.58 -1.02
C HIS A 96 -0.85 8.79 -1.60
N ASN A 97 0.40 8.94 -1.16
CA ASN A 97 1.20 10.16 -1.31
C ASN A 97 1.52 10.51 -2.77
N HIS A 98 2.15 9.58 -3.50
CA HIS A 98 2.62 9.83 -4.86
C HIS A 98 1.45 10.14 -5.82
N PRO A 99 0.35 9.35 -5.84
CA PRO A 99 -0.77 9.68 -6.70
C PRO A 99 -1.44 11.00 -6.30
N SER A 100 -1.57 11.31 -5.01
CA SER A 100 -2.15 12.59 -4.55
C SER A 100 -1.29 13.81 -4.93
N ALA A 101 0.03 13.63 -5.08
CA ALA A 101 0.91 14.69 -5.57
C ALA A 101 0.76 14.98 -7.07
N VAL A 102 0.34 13.96 -7.85
CA VAL A 102 0.12 14.07 -9.30
C VAL A 102 -1.30 14.56 -9.60
N GLU A 103 -2.30 13.93 -8.98
CA GLU A 103 -3.72 14.25 -9.13
C GLU A 103 -4.38 14.17 -7.73
N PRO A 104 -4.61 15.30 -7.05
CA PRO A 104 -4.96 15.32 -5.64
C PRO A 104 -6.35 14.77 -5.33
N PHE A 105 -7.33 14.97 -6.23
CA PHE A 105 -8.70 14.55 -5.99
C PHE A 105 -8.83 13.02 -6.02
N GLN A 106 -8.45 12.40 -7.14
CA GLN A 106 -8.49 10.97 -7.34
C GLN A 106 -7.49 10.27 -6.43
N GLY A 107 -6.28 10.81 -6.28
CA GLY A 107 -5.28 10.23 -5.39
C GLY A 107 -5.78 10.08 -3.95
N ALA A 108 -6.51 11.09 -3.44
CA ALA A 108 -7.08 11.02 -2.10
C ALA A 108 -8.36 10.16 -2.05
N ALA A 109 -9.23 10.28 -3.05
CA ALA A 109 -10.47 9.50 -3.13
C ALA A 109 -10.20 7.99 -3.20
N THR A 110 -9.23 7.56 -4.02
CA THR A 110 -8.83 6.15 -4.11
C THR A 110 -8.13 5.68 -2.84
N GLY A 111 -7.44 6.56 -2.13
CA GLY A 111 -6.90 6.29 -0.80
C GLY A 111 -8.00 5.94 0.21
N VAL A 112 -9.08 6.73 0.26
CA VAL A 112 -10.26 6.42 1.09
C VAL A 112 -10.90 5.09 0.66
N GLY A 113 -11.06 4.87 -0.64
CA GLY A 113 -11.59 3.61 -1.15
C GLY A 113 -10.74 2.39 -0.80
N GLY A 114 -9.41 2.51 -0.82
CA GLY A 114 -8.47 1.46 -0.42
C GLY A 114 -8.65 1.04 1.03
N ILE A 115 -8.52 2.00 1.95
CA ILE A 115 -8.60 1.72 3.38
C ILE A 115 -9.97 1.19 3.80
N LEU A 116 -11.06 1.65 3.17
CA LEU A 116 -12.40 1.11 3.43
C LEU A 116 -12.47 -0.38 3.04
N ARG A 117 -11.91 -0.77 1.89
CA ARG A 117 -11.89 -2.17 1.44
C ARG A 117 -11.11 -3.07 2.39
N ASP A 118 -10.00 -2.61 2.94
CA ASP A 118 -9.26 -3.39 3.94
C ASP A 118 -10.14 -3.74 5.13
N ILE A 119 -10.84 -2.76 5.69
CA ILE A 119 -11.76 -2.95 6.81
C ILE A 119 -12.91 -3.88 6.42
N PHE A 120 -13.50 -3.70 5.24
CA PHE A 120 -14.57 -4.58 4.74
C PHE A 120 -14.12 -6.04 4.64
N THR A 121 -12.89 -6.30 4.18
CA THR A 121 -12.38 -7.68 4.05
C THR A 121 -12.17 -8.38 5.38
N MET A 122 -12.09 -7.64 6.49
CA MET A 122 -12.07 -8.21 7.83
C MET A 122 -13.46 -8.64 8.33
N GLY A 123 -14.52 -8.44 7.54
CA GLY A 123 -15.91 -8.64 7.97
C GLY A 123 -16.43 -7.53 8.89
N ALA A 124 -15.69 -6.43 9.03
CA ALA A 124 -16.08 -5.28 9.83
C ALA A 124 -16.80 -4.23 8.97
N ARG A 125 -17.78 -3.54 9.57
CA ARG A 125 -18.44 -2.39 8.95
C ARG A 125 -17.64 -1.12 9.25
N PRO A 126 -17.14 -0.38 8.26
CA PRO A 126 -16.52 0.92 8.50
C PRO A 126 -17.51 1.89 9.14
N ILE A 127 -17.08 2.57 10.21
CA ILE A 127 -17.92 3.53 10.95
C ILE A 127 -17.34 4.94 10.96
N ALA A 128 -16.05 5.08 10.66
CA ALA A 128 -15.34 6.35 10.67
C ALA A 128 -14.08 6.25 9.81
N VAL A 129 -13.70 7.38 9.22
CA VAL A 129 -12.40 7.60 8.57
C VAL A 129 -11.68 8.75 9.28
N LEU A 130 -10.36 8.66 9.37
CA LEU A 130 -9.50 9.76 9.80
C LEU A 130 -8.50 10.06 8.69
N ASN A 131 -8.14 11.32 8.51
CA ASN A 131 -7.07 11.72 7.60
C ASN A 131 -5.80 12.10 8.38
N SER A 132 -4.67 12.16 7.70
CA SER A 132 -3.42 12.68 8.28
C SER A 132 -2.68 13.44 7.19
N LEU A 133 -3.03 14.71 7.01
CA LEU A 133 -2.59 15.50 5.87
C LEU A 133 -1.34 16.32 6.19
N ARG A 134 -0.38 16.34 5.27
CA ARG A 134 0.86 17.14 5.38
C ARG A 134 1.16 17.78 4.04
N PHE A 135 1.30 19.10 4.02
CA PHE A 135 1.57 19.90 2.83
C PHE A 135 2.65 20.94 3.12
N GLY A 136 3.14 21.62 2.07
CA GLY A 136 4.01 22.79 2.21
C GLY A 136 3.27 24.04 2.72
N SER A 137 3.85 25.22 2.53
CA SER A 137 3.17 26.47 2.87
C SER A 137 1.93 26.70 2.01
N LEU A 138 0.82 27.10 2.65
CA LEU A 138 -0.41 27.48 1.96
C LEU A 138 -0.33 28.85 1.26
N ASP A 139 0.78 29.58 1.40
CA ASP A 139 1.05 30.78 0.59
C ASP A 139 1.34 30.42 -0.87
N ASP A 140 1.78 29.19 -1.13
CA ASP A 140 2.02 28.68 -2.47
C ASP A 140 0.73 28.18 -3.15
N ALA A 141 0.50 28.64 -4.39
CA ALA A 141 -0.71 28.32 -5.14
C ALA A 141 -0.83 26.83 -5.48
N ARG A 142 0.30 26.16 -5.75
CA ARG A 142 0.31 24.72 -6.02
C ARG A 142 -0.07 23.93 -4.77
N THR A 143 0.44 24.34 -3.62
CA THR A 143 0.12 23.71 -2.32
C THR A 143 -1.36 23.88 -1.97
N ARG A 144 -1.95 25.07 -2.19
CA ARG A 144 -3.40 25.26 -2.04
C ARG A 144 -4.19 24.32 -2.96
N ARG A 145 -3.77 24.14 -4.21
CA ARG A 145 -4.41 23.19 -5.15
C ARG A 145 -4.35 21.75 -4.62
N LEU A 146 -3.20 21.31 -4.11
CA LEU A 146 -3.05 19.97 -3.52
C LEU A 146 -3.96 19.81 -2.30
N PHE A 147 -3.95 20.78 -1.38
CA PHE A 147 -4.79 20.78 -0.20
C PHE A 147 -6.27 20.67 -0.55
N SER A 148 -6.78 21.59 -1.40
CA SER A 148 -8.19 21.60 -1.81
C SER A 148 -8.58 20.30 -2.49
N GLY A 149 -7.79 19.82 -3.46
CA GLY A 149 -8.10 18.59 -4.18
C GLY A 149 -8.13 17.36 -3.28
N VAL A 150 -7.19 17.23 -2.34
CA VAL A 150 -7.15 16.10 -1.40
C VAL A 150 -8.36 16.12 -0.46
N VAL A 151 -8.70 17.28 0.10
CA VAL A 151 -9.87 17.41 0.99
C VAL A 151 -11.17 17.13 0.23
N GLU A 152 -11.30 17.62 -1.00
CA GLU A 152 -12.43 17.33 -1.88
C GLU A 152 -12.54 15.84 -2.21
N GLY A 153 -11.43 15.17 -2.54
CA GLY A 153 -11.39 13.73 -2.83
C GLY A 153 -11.80 12.87 -1.64
N ILE A 154 -11.29 13.19 -0.44
CA ILE A 154 -11.66 12.51 0.82
C ILE A 154 -13.16 12.68 1.08
N SER A 155 -13.63 13.93 1.02
CA SER A 155 -15.04 14.27 1.24
C SER A 155 -15.95 13.56 0.24
N HIS A 156 -15.59 13.57 -1.04
CA HIS A 156 -16.38 12.95 -2.10
C HIS A 156 -16.58 11.46 -1.84
N TYR A 157 -15.50 10.69 -1.68
CA TYR A 157 -15.60 9.24 -1.53
C TYR A 157 -16.32 8.85 -0.22
N GLY A 158 -15.95 9.48 0.90
CA GLY A 158 -16.55 9.21 2.21
C GLY A 158 -18.05 9.51 2.24
N ASN A 159 -18.46 10.66 1.71
CA ASN A 159 -19.88 11.04 1.66
C ASN A 159 -20.69 10.14 0.73
N CYS A 160 -20.13 9.73 -0.42
CA CYS A 160 -20.80 8.82 -1.34
C CYS A 160 -21.04 7.43 -0.73
N VAL A 161 -20.08 6.90 0.04
CA VAL A 161 -20.21 5.58 0.69
C VAL A 161 -21.00 5.66 2.00
N GLY A 162 -21.11 6.86 2.60
CA GLY A 162 -21.82 7.07 3.86
C GLY A 162 -20.98 6.78 5.10
N VAL A 163 -19.65 6.92 5.01
CA VAL A 163 -18.73 6.75 6.14
C VAL A 163 -18.12 8.11 6.49
N PRO A 164 -18.39 8.65 7.70
CA PRO A 164 -17.96 10.00 8.05
C PRO A 164 -16.46 10.08 8.25
N THR A 165 -15.85 11.15 7.74
CA THR A 165 -14.51 11.57 8.19
C THR A 165 -14.66 12.34 9.50
N VAL A 166 -14.22 11.76 10.62
CA VAL A 166 -14.51 12.27 11.98
C VAL A 166 -13.39 13.16 12.55
N GLY A 167 -12.24 13.23 11.89
CA GLY A 167 -11.09 14.02 12.30
C GLY A 167 -9.83 13.71 11.48
N GLY A 168 -8.69 14.27 11.89
CA GLY A 168 -7.39 14.04 11.25
C GLY A 168 -6.36 15.13 11.51
#